data_AF-A0A6S8YSM8-F1
#
_entry.id   AF-A0A6S8YSM8-F1
#
_cell.length_a   1.000
_cell.length_b   1.000
_cell.length_c   1.000
_cell.angle_alpha   90.00
_cell.angle_beta   90.00
_cell.angle_gamma   90.00
#
_symmetry.space_group_name_H-M   'P 1'
#
loop_
_entity.id
_entity.type
_entity.pdbx_description
1 polymer ?
#
loop_
_entity_poly.entity_id
_entity_poly.type
_entity_poly.pdbx_seq_one_letter_code
_entity_poly.pdbx_strand_id
1 'polypeptide(L)'
;MASEGTLSRDISTSLRCKQCDGTVRGLRALSCHHILCKICRRALKVRECPICQEAITNKLRRYDADHDSFKPIEALDMITTGVKFEFFCASNALIGRKILNPSQIVKACNSYKRDEQEYEGYLWRFKGDKKKISTPNSRSSKGIPIEQVSLESGEIIEAFTSLQKAVEKTGVSRTTIKRVLDGKGEANGGGFFWRLKGNNNGPSAYPAPTMKDPVASIPCVQISKVKNREVIHQFRTPRDAQDYINGNENFKKHYSWSQICQWCREEDYKLGFYWKYERSGEDTNPVDAIIGTRIRVFQGGNEWIQGFLDSYDSETGRHKIKYDCGKCEEHKLEDIQYDLEIDQGRDVALPVEQVDVKTGKILASFNSALEAAFAAGEESESYILAVCEGQKRSCHGYFWRFKGSSTKQTKLEVQQLCFETGEVIATFETILAASRAVGVSSQGISNCCDGSNRSKSAGGFGWRFAIDEEEVVMVD
;
A
#
# COMPACT_ATOMS: atom_id res chain seq x y z
N MET A 1 -43.57 -16.91 25.73
CA MET A 1 -44.24 -15.60 25.80
C MET A 1 -43.16 -14.54 25.81
N ALA A 2 -43.02 -13.81 24.71
CA ALA A 2 -42.03 -12.75 24.54
C ALA A 2 -42.46 -11.51 25.33
N SER A 3 -41.54 -10.93 26.10
CA SER A 3 -41.71 -9.62 26.71
C SER A 3 -41.01 -8.58 25.83
N GLU A 4 -41.81 -7.88 25.03
CA GLU A 4 -41.43 -6.62 24.36
C GLU A 4 -41.21 -5.54 25.43
N GLY A 5 -39.98 -5.04 25.52
CA GLY A 5 -39.60 -4.01 26.49
C GLY A 5 -38.73 -2.93 25.85
N THR A 6 -39.32 -1.73 25.71
CA THR A 6 -38.66 -0.42 25.84
C THR A 6 -37.55 -0.05 24.85
N LEU A 7 -37.94 0.40 23.65
CA LEU A 7 -37.11 1.28 22.78
C LEU A 7 -37.88 2.55 22.30
N SER A 8 -39.07 2.81 22.83
CA SER A 8 -40.01 3.81 22.28
C SER A 8 -39.85 5.25 22.80
N ARG A 9 -39.08 5.52 23.87
CA ARG A 9 -39.15 6.85 24.53
C ARG A 9 -38.15 7.91 24.04
N ASP A 10 -37.00 7.53 23.47
CA ASP A 10 -35.95 8.50 23.12
C ASP A 10 -35.94 8.99 21.65
N ILE A 11 -36.78 8.41 20.80
CA ILE A 11 -36.83 8.77 19.36
C ILE A 11 -37.62 10.07 19.10
N SER A 12 -38.48 10.47 20.04
CA SER A 12 -39.38 11.62 19.86
C SER A 12 -38.75 12.99 20.11
N THR A 13 -37.57 13.05 20.73
CA THR A 13 -36.91 14.29 21.15
C THR A 13 -36.02 14.91 20.08
N SER A 14 -35.48 14.11 19.14
CA SER A 14 -34.59 14.57 18.06
C SER A 14 -35.32 14.89 16.75
N LEU A 15 -36.54 14.39 16.56
CA LEU A 15 -37.34 14.63 15.36
C LEU A 15 -38.26 15.84 15.53
N ARG A 16 -37.97 16.89 14.75
CA ARG A 16 -38.76 18.13 14.70
C ARG A 16 -39.71 18.14 13.51
N CYS A 17 -40.89 18.72 13.72
CA CYS A 17 -41.87 18.95 12.68
C CYS A 17 -41.28 19.90 11.65
N LYS A 18 -41.18 19.50 10.38
CA LYS A 18 -40.60 20.39 9.37
C LYS A 18 -41.42 21.65 9.05
N GLN A 19 -42.69 21.69 9.46
CA GLN A 19 -43.57 22.85 9.25
C GLN A 19 -43.51 23.88 10.40
N CYS A 20 -43.39 23.44 11.65
CA CYS A 20 -43.46 24.33 12.82
C CYS A 20 -42.24 24.22 13.75
N ASP A 21 -41.26 23.40 13.38
CA ASP A 21 -40.07 23.04 14.16
C ASP A 21 -40.32 22.46 15.58
N GLY A 22 -41.58 22.24 15.96
CA GLY A 22 -41.93 21.65 17.25
C GLY A 22 -41.62 20.14 17.33
N THR A 23 -41.32 19.66 18.54
CA THR A 23 -41.14 18.23 18.84
C THR A 23 -42.35 17.40 18.43
N VAL A 24 -42.11 16.30 17.71
CA VAL A 24 -43.20 15.50 17.13
C VAL A 24 -43.67 14.41 18.10
N ARG A 25 -44.73 14.69 18.87
CA ARG A 25 -45.48 13.62 19.55
C ARG A 25 -46.36 12.89 18.52
N GLY A 26 -46.14 11.59 18.34
CA GLY A 26 -46.89 10.75 17.41
C GLY A 26 -46.50 10.97 15.95
N LEU A 27 -45.26 10.61 15.62
CA LEU A 27 -44.64 10.72 14.29
C LEU A 27 -45.54 10.15 13.18
N ARG A 28 -45.69 10.94 12.11
CA ARG A 28 -46.40 10.60 10.89
C ARG A 28 -45.53 11.01 9.71
N ALA A 29 -45.14 10.03 8.89
CA ALA A 29 -44.47 10.29 7.62
C ALA A 29 -45.51 10.43 6.51
N LEU A 30 -45.32 11.44 5.68
CA LEU A 30 -46.01 11.55 4.38
C LEU A 30 -45.47 10.50 3.40
N SER A 31 -46.14 10.32 2.26
CA SER A 31 -45.67 9.47 1.14
C SER A 31 -44.28 9.89 0.64
N CYS A 32 -43.99 11.19 0.68
CA CYS A 32 -42.68 11.77 0.38
C CYS A 32 -41.67 11.69 1.55
N HIS A 33 -41.98 10.89 2.58
CA HIS A 33 -41.16 10.64 3.77
C HIS A 33 -40.89 11.84 4.70
N HIS A 34 -41.36 13.05 4.38
CA HIS A 34 -41.37 14.21 5.27
C HIS A 34 -42.15 13.94 6.56
N ILE A 35 -41.60 14.38 7.69
CA ILE A 35 -42.20 14.19 9.02
C ILE A 35 -42.89 15.49 9.46
N LEU A 36 -44.19 15.37 9.77
CA LEU A 36 -45.02 16.46 10.30
C LEU A 36 -45.60 16.08 11.66
N CYS A 37 -45.80 17.07 12.53
CA CYS A 37 -46.58 16.87 13.75
C CYS A 37 -48.07 16.71 13.43
N LYS A 38 -48.80 16.11 14.37
CA LYS A 38 -50.24 15.84 14.24
C LYS A 38 -51.05 17.12 13.96
N ILE A 39 -50.62 18.27 14.52
CA ILE A 39 -51.29 19.57 14.37
C ILE A 39 -51.06 20.12 12.95
N CYS A 40 -49.80 20.30 12.53
CA CYS A 40 -49.47 20.80 11.19
C CYS A 40 -50.07 19.94 10.08
N ARG A 41 -50.11 18.62 10.25
CA ARG A 41 -50.78 17.73 9.30
C ARG A 41 -52.28 17.99 9.20
N ARG A 42 -52.97 18.19 10.33
CA ARG A 42 -54.43 18.46 10.32
C ARG A 42 -54.75 19.80 9.68
N ALA A 43 -53.81 20.73 9.69
CA ALA A 43 -53.94 22.05 9.07
C ALA A 43 -53.70 22.05 7.54
N LEU A 44 -53.25 20.94 6.95
CA LEU A 44 -53.07 20.85 5.49
C LEU A 44 -54.42 20.87 4.77
N LYS A 45 -54.69 21.97 4.05
CA LYS A 45 -55.90 22.17 3.23
C LYS A 45 -55.79 21.51 1.85
N VAL A 46 -54.57 21.28 1.37
CA VAL A 46 -54.24 20.70 0.07
C VAL A 46 -53.60 19.32 0.25
N ARG A 47 -53.81 18.42 -0.71
CA ARG A 47 -53.19 17.09 -0.75
C ARG A 47 -51.76 17.16 -1.28
N GLU A 48 -50.96 18.11 -0.81
CA GLU A 48 -49.57 18.28 -1.21
C GLU A 48 -48.69 18.48 0.02
N CYS A 49 -47.48 17.95 -0.03
CA CYS A 49 -46.50 18.16 1.02
C CYS A 49 -46.12 19.64 1.06
N PRO A 50 -46.21 20.33 2.22
CA PRO A 50 -45.87 21.75 2.30
C PRO A 50 -44.37 22.04 2.10
N ILE A 51 -43.53 21.01 2.09
CA ILE A 51 -42.07 21.13 1.98
C ILE A 51 -41.59 20.84 0.56
N CYS A 52 -42.12 19.79 -0.08
CA CYS A 52 -41.66 19.35 -1.41
C CYS A 52 -42.76 19.32 -2.48
N GLN A 53 -43.97 19.79 -2.16
CA GLN A 53 -45.14 19.88 -3.06
C GLN A 53 -45.61 18.55 -3.67
N GLU A 54 -45.05 17.42 -3.25
CA GLU A 54 -45.44 16.09 -3.73
C GLU A 54 -46.85 15.73 -3.24
N ALA A 55 -47.65 15.14 -4.12
CA ALA A 55 -49.02 14.76 -3.82
C ALA A 55 -49.11 13.73 -2.66
N ILE A 56 -49.96 14.03 -1.68
CA ILE A 56 -50.22 13.17 -0.51
C ILE A 56 -51.29 12.16 -0.89
N THR A 57 -50.88 10.92 -1.19
CA THR A 57 -51.74 9.83 -1.68
C THR A 57 -52.52 9.09 -0.58
N ASN A 58 -52.81 9.75 0.55
CA ASN A 58 -53.65 9.29 1.68
C ASN A 58 -53.15 8.16 2.60
N LYS A 59 -52.06 7.44 2.32
CA LYS A 59 -51.51 6.47 3.30
C LYS A 59 -50.47 7.11 4.22
N LEU A 60 -50.94 7.70 5.31
CA LEU A 60 -50.06 8.09 6.40
C LEU A 60 -49.46 6.86 7.06
N ARG A 61 -48.13 6.83 7.13
CA ARG A 61 -47.43 5.75 7.80
C ARG A 61 -47.24 6.13 9.27
N ARG A 62 -47.74 5.27 10.16
CA ARG A 62 -47.41 5.40 11.59
C ARG A 62 -45.92 5.13 11.74
N TYR A 63 -45.32 5.72 12.78
CA TYR A 63 -43.97 5.33 13.16
C TYR A 63 -43.94 3.82 13.41
N ASP A 64 -43.04 3.18 12.71
CA ASP A 64 -42.69 1.78 12.77
C ASP A 64 -41.19 1.76 12.51
N ALA A 65 -40.43 1.18 13.44
CA ALA A 65 -38.97 1.18 13.41
C ALA A 65 -38.42 0.45 12.18
N ASP A 66 -39.17 -0.52 11.65
CA ASP A 66 -38.80 -1.31 10.49
C ASP A 66 -39.24 -0.67 9.17
N HIS A 67 -39.88 0.50 9.25
CA HIS A 67 -40.33 1.21 8.08
C HIS A 67 -39.25 2.15 7.53
N ASP A 68 -38.92 2.03 6.24
CA ASP A 68 -37.82 2.74 5.56
C ASP A 68 -37.81 4.27 5.74
N SER A 69 -38.95 4.88 6.06
CA SER A 69 -39.06 6.33 6.34
C SER A 69 -38.41 6.76 7.65
N PHE A 70 -38.20 5.80 8.56
CA PHE A 70 -37.75 6.01 9.93
C PHE A 70 -36.49 5.20 10.26
N LYS A 71 -36.01 4.37 9.33
CA LYS A 71 -34.75 3.65 9.48
C LYS A 71 -33.57 4.64 9.46
N PRO A 72 -32.55 4.43 10.30
CA PRO A 72 -31.31 5.17 10.21
C PRO A 72 -30.61 4.91 8.88
N ILE A 73 -29.96 5.95 8.36
CA ILE A 73 -29.28 5.93 7.07
C ILE A 73 -27.87 6.50 7.20
N GLU A 74 -27.03 6.10 6.28
CA GLU A 74 -25.65 6.57 6.16
C GLU A 74 -25.45 7.17 4.76
N ALA A 75 -24.82 8.34 4.71
CA ALA A 75 -24.29 8.91 3.49
C ALA A 75 -22.80 8.59 3.42
N LEU A 76 -22.45 7.77 2.44
CA LEU A 76 -21.10 7.33 2.21
C LEU A 76 -20.43 8.23 1.19
N ASP A 77 -19.14 8.43 1.40
CA ASP A 77 -18.29 9.05 0.40
C ASP A 77 -18.28 8.19 -0.88
N MET A 78 -18.49 8.83 -2.03
CA MET A 78 -18.61 8.12 -3.32
C MET A 78 -17.34 7.35 -3.69
N ILE A 79 -16.19 7.75 -3.15
CA ILE A 79 -14.87 7.23 -3.52
C ILE A 79 -14.44 6.16 -2.52
N THR A 80 -14.32 6.53 -1.25
CA THR A 80 -13.81 5.65 -0.20
C THR A 80 -14.85 4.63 0.25
N THR A 81 -16.13 4.85 -0.04
CA THR A 81 -17.27 4.12 0.54
C THR A 81 -17.30 4.15 2.08
N GLY A 82 -16.50 5.03 2.69
CA GLY A 82 -16.53 5.31 4.11
C GLY A 82 -17.76 6.11 4.49
N VAL A 83 -18.27 5.89 5.70
CA VAL A 83 -19.42 6.64 6.23
C VAL A 83 -18.96 8.07 6.50
N LYS A 84 -19.53 9.04 5.79
CA LYS A 84 -19.24 10.47 5.99
C LYS A 84 -20.23 11.13 6.93
N PHE A 85 -21.50 10.74 6.82
CA PHE A 85 -22.56 11.23 7.69
C PHE A 85 -23.50 10.10 8.08
N GLU A 86 -23.97 10.15 9.32
CA GLU A 86 -25.05 9.30 9.81
C GLU A 86 -26.27 10.17 10.09
N PHE A 87 -27.44 9.68 9.67
CA PHE A 87 -28.70 10.35 9.95
C PHE A 87 -29.69 9.39 10.58
N PHE A 88 -30.53 9.93 11.45
CA PHE A 88 -31.58 9.16 12.10
C PHE A 88 -32.61 8.61 11.10
N CYS A 89 -32.87 9.35 10.01
CA CYS A 89 -33.71 8.92 8.88
C CYS A 89 -33.54 9.85 7.68
N ALA A 90 -34.09 9.49 6.52
CA ALA A 90 -34.05 10.32 5.30
C ALA A 90 -34.60 11.75 5.49
N SER A 91 -35.64 11.92 6.32
CA SER A 91 -36.16 13.25 6.67
C SER A 91 -35.20 14.11 7.51
N ASN A 92 -34.36 13.48 8.33
CA ASN A 92 -33.40 14.17 9.18
C ASN A 92 -32.22 14.69 8.36
N ALA A 93 -31.82 13.96 7.30
CA ALA A 93 -30.79 14.39 6.35
C ALA A 93 -31.07 15.74 5.64
N LEU A 94 -32.31 16.24 5.71
CA LEU A 94 -32.71 17.55 5.21
C LEU A 94 -32.32 18.72 6.13
N ILE A 95 -32.01 18.47 7.40
CA ILE A 95 -31.70 19.57 8.34
C ILE A 95 -30.41 20.25 7.86
N GLY A 96 -30.51 21.52 7.47
CA GLY A 96 -29.38 22.31 6.96
C GLY A 96 -29.11 22.20 5.46
N ARG A 97 -29.93 21.47 4.67
CA ARG A 97 -29.73 21.29 3.22
C ARG A 97 -31.01 21.60 2.43
N LYS A 98 -30.93 22.51 1.46
CA LYS A 98 -32.10 23.01 0.69
C LYS A 98 -32.59 22.06 -0.42
N ILE A 99 -31.79 21.09 -0.86
CA ILE A 99 -31.99 20.41 -2.16
C ILE A 99 -32.42 18.94 -2.01
N LEU A 100 -32.23 18.34 -0.83
CA LEU A 100 -32.47 16.90 -0.67
C LEU A 100 -33.98 16.58 -0.67
N ASN A 101 -34.36 15.47 -1.29
CA ASN A 101 -35.69 14.87 -1.17
C ASN A 101 -35.58 13.54 -0.42
N PRO A 102 -36.24 13.36 0.75
CA PRO A 102 -36.21 12.11 1.51
C PRO A 102 -36.64 10.87 0.71
N SER A 103 -37.58 11.03 -0.23
CA SER A 103 -38.02 9.95 -1.11
C SER A 103 -36.89 9.45 -2.02
N GLN A 104 -36.06 10.36 -2.54
CA GLN A 104 -34.92 10.01 -3.38
C GLN A 104 -33.82 9.32 -2.56
N ILE A 105 -33.58 9.79 -1.34
CA ILE A 105 -32.65 9.13 -0.41
C ILE A 105 -33.12 7.70 -0.10
N VAL A 106 -34.40 7.49 0.22
CA VAL A 106 -34.95 6.15 0.49
C VAL A 106 -34.87 5.25 -0.74
N LYS A 107 -35.14 5.79 -1.95
CA LYS A 107 -34.97 5.05 -3.21
C LYS A 107 -33.52 4.64 -3.41
N ALA A 108 -32.58 5.55 -3.16
CA ALA A 108 -31.15 5.28 -3.24
C ALA A 108 -30.73 4.18 -2.26
N CYS A 109 -31.14 4.26 -1.00
CA CYS A 109 -30.87 3.22 0.01
C CYS A 109 -31.42 1.83 -0.38
N ASN A 110 -32.53 1.79 -1.10
CA ASN A 110 -33.18 0.55 -1.54
C ASN A 110 -32.61 -0.01 -2.85
N SER A 111 -31.84 0.77 -3.62
CA SER A 111 -31.28 0.29 -4.88
C SER A 111 -30.12 -0.68 -4.68
N TYR A 112 -30.01 -1.63 -5.61
CA TYR A 112 -28.89 -2.57 -5.73
C TYR A 112 -27.83 -2.11 -6.73
N LYS A 113 -28.14 -1.07 -7.52
CA LYS A 113 -27.22 -0.52 -8.51
C LYS A 113 -26.58 0.75 -7.97
N ARG A 114 -25.26 0.88 -8.12
CA ARG A 114 -24.47 1.97 -7.52
C ARG A 114 -24.85 3.35 -8.04
N ASP A 115 -25.15 3.47 -9.32
CA ASP A 115 -25.60 4.70 -9.98
C ASP A 115 -26.96 5.18 -9.45
N GLU A 116 -27.83 4.24 -9.09
CA GLU A 116 -29.12 4.54 -8.46
C GLU A 116 -29.01 4.75 -6.93
N GLN A 117 -27.89 4.33 -6.32
CA GLN A 117 -27.54 4.63 -4.91
C GLN A 117 -26.93 6.03 -4.75
N GLU A 118 -26.52 6.66 -5.86
CA GLU A 118 -25.94 8.00 -5.87
C GLU A 118 -27.06 9.05 -5.83
N TYR A 119 -26.98 9.94 -4.84
CA TYR A 119 -27.87 11.09 -4.79
C TYR A 119 -27.16 12.25 -4.09
N GLU A 120 -27.10 13.41 -4.76
CA GLU A 120 -26.45 14.64 -4.27
C GLU A 120 -24.99 14.43 -3.81
N GLY A 121 -24.22 13.64 -4.58
CA GLY A 121 -22.79 13.44 -4.35
C GLY A 121 -22.46 12.46 -3.20
N TYR A 122 -23.41 11.64 -2.78
CA TYR A 122 -23.22 10.59 -1.78
C TYR A 122 -23.82 9.26 -2.24
N LEU A 123 -23.24 8.16 -1.75
CA LEU A 123 -23.87 6.85 -1.83
C LEU A 123 -24.70 6.63 -0.57
N TRP A 124 -25.99 6.33 -0.72
CA TRP A 124 -26.90 6.19 0.41
C TRP A 124 -27.20 4.72 0.72
N ARG A 125 -27.20 4.36 2.00
CA ARG A 125 -27.68 3.05 2.49
C ARG A 125 -28.39 3.15 3.83
N PHE A 126 -29.13 2.11 4.20
CA PHE A 126 -29.59 1.96 5.58
C PHE A 126 -28.43 1.57 6.50
N LYS A 127 -28.40 2.15 7.71
CA LYS A 127 -27.39 1.86 8.71
C LYS A 127 -27.41 0.38 9.08
N GLY A 128 -26.22 -0.24 9.09
CA GLY A 128 -26.08 -1.67 9.37
C GLY A 128 -26.46 -2.60 8.21
N ASP A 129 -26.88 -2.06 7.06
CA ASP A 129 -27.10 -2.87 5.86
C ASP A 129 -25.75 -3.45 5.38
N LYS A 130 -25.65 -4.78 5.36
CA LYS A 130 -24.44 -5.52 4.95
C LYS A 130 -24.29 -5.60 3.43
N LYS A 131 -25.21 -5.02 2.65
CA LYS A 131 -25.09 -4.96 1.19
C LYS A 131 -23.75 -4.33 0.81
N LYS A 132 -22.93 -5.08 0.07
CA LYS A 132 -21.70 -4.57 -0.53
C LYS A 132 -22.07 -3.49 -1.54
N ILE A 133 -21.80 -2.23 -1.20
CA ILE A 133 -21.75 -1.17 -2.20
C ILE A 133 -20.53 -1.46 -3.06
N SER A 134 -20.76 -1.72 -4.34
CA SER A 134 -19.67 -2.01 -5.26
C SER A 134 -18.72 -0.82 -5.32
N THR A 135 -17.42 -1.08 -5.17
CA THR A 135 -16.38 -0.10 -5.51
C THR A 135 -16.56 0.30 -6.98
N PRO A 136 -16.23 1.55 -7.37
CA PRO A 136 -16.48 2.07 -8.71
C PRO A 136 -16.11 1.05 -9.80
N ASN A 137 -17.10 0.61 -10.57
CA ASN A 137 -16.89 -0.34 -11.65
C ASN A 137 -16.07 0.33 -12.75
N SER A 138 -14.82 -0.11 -12.93
CA SER A 138 -13.85 0.42 -13.89
C SER A 138 -14.23 0.23 -15.37
N ARG A 139 -15.51 0.00 -15.69
CA ARG A 139 -16.03 -0.27 -17.04
C ARG A 139 -16.97 0.84 -17.55
N SER A 140 -17.27 1.86 -16.74
CA SER A 140 -18.05 3.02 -17.20
C SER A 140 -17.23 3.88 -18.17
N SER A 141 -17.78 4.11 -19.36
CA SER A 141 -17.23 4.95 -20.42
C SER A 141 -17.34 6.46 -20.15
N LYS A 142 -17.97 6.89 -19.05
CA LYS A 142 -18.12 8.31 -18.69
C LYS A 142 -16.96 8.92 -17.91
N GLY A 143 -15.84 8.21 -17.81
CA GLY A 143 -14.54 8.75 -17.41
C GLY A 143 -14.49 9.24 -15.96
N ILE A 144 -13.84 8.47 -15.09
CA ILE A 144 -13.44 8.97 -13.78
C ILE A 144 -12.18 9.84 -14.01
N PRO A 145 -12.19 11.14 -13.67
CA PRO A 145 -11.02 11.99 -13.82
C PRO A 145 -9.90 11.55 -12.90
N ILE A 146 -8.67 11.47 -13.43
CA ILE A 146 -7.50 11.01 -12.70
C ILE A 146 -6.34 12.00 -12.89
N GLU A 147 -5.46 12.05 -11.91
CA GLU A 147 -4.23 12.82 -11.92
C GLU A 147 -3.05 11.85 -11.99
N GLN A 148 -2.13 12.17 -12.90
CA GLN A 148 -0.79 11.62 -12.94
C GLN A 148 0.10 12.53 -12.08
N VAL A 149 0.78 11.93 -11.12
CA VAL A 149 1.56 12.64 -10.10
C VAL A 149 2.99 12.13 -10.15
N SER A 150 3.94 13.06 -10.04
CA SER A 150 5.36 12.76 -9.95
C SER A 150 5.65 11.99 -8.67
N LEU A 151 6.40 10.89 -8.79
CA LEU A 151 6.84 10.12 -7.61
C LEU A 151 7.95 10.84 -6.84
N GLU A 152 8.71 11.71 -7.50
CA GLU A 152 9.85 12.42 -6.92
C GLU A 152 9.43 13.74 -6.28
N SER A 153 8.65 14.55 -7.00
CA SER A 153 8.22 15.86 -6.52
C SER A 153 6.85 15.84 -5.82
N GLY A 154 6.04 14.79 -6.01
CA GLY A 154 4.65 14.74 -5.52
C GLY A 154 3.71 15.72 -6.25
N GLU A 155 4.20 16.44 -7.26
CA GLU A 155 3.43 17.42 -8.02
C GLU A 155 2.54 16.75 -9.07
N ILE A 156 1.43 17.40 -9.38
CA ILE A 156 0.53 16.96 -10.45
C ILE A 156 1.23 17.24 -11.79
N ILE A 157 1.53 16.18 -12.53
CA ILE A 157 2.08 16.28 -13.89
C ILE A 157 0.96 16.60 -14.88
N GLU A 158 -0.12 15.81 -14.85
CA GLU A 158 -1.24 15.97 -15.77
C GLU A 158 -2.55 15.43 -15.19
N ALA A 159 -3.68 16.01 -15.59
CA ALA A 159 -5.02 15.55 -15.22
C ALA A 159 -5.78 15.05 -16.45
N PHE A 160 -6.24 13.81 -16.41
CA PHE A 160 -7.01 13.16 -17.46
C PHE A 160 -8.48 13.12 -17.11
N THR A 161 -9.34 13.31 -18.10
CA THR A 161 -10.81 13.17 -17.95
C THR A 161 -11.26 11.73 -17.79
N SER A 162 -10.40 10.76 -18.13
CA SER A 162 -10.66 9.33 -17.96
C SER A 162 -9.38 8.51 -17.94
N LEU A 163 -9.47 7.31 -17.37
CA LEU A 163 -8.41 6.31 -17.43
C LEU A 163 -8.00 5.95 -18.86
N GLN A 164 -8.96 5.89 -19.80
CA GLN A 164 -8.65 5.59 -21.21
C GLN A 164 -7.77 6.66 -21.84
N LYS A 165 -8.03 7.94 -21.53
CA LYS A 165 -7.20 9.07 -22.01
C LYS A 165 -5.79 9.03 -21.44
N ALA A 166 -5.64 8.64 -20.17
CA ALA A 166 -4.33 8.43 -19.57
C ALA A 166 -3.56 7.30 -20.27
N VAL A 167 -4.21 6.16 -20.56
CA VAL A 167 -3.59 5.02 -21.27
C VAL A 167 -3.13 5.44 -22.67
N GLU A 168 -3.98 6.13 -23.43
CA GLU A 168 -3.66 6.63 -24.78
C GLU A 168 -2.44 7.56 -24.78
N LYS A 169 -2.32 8.42 -23.77
CA LYS A 169 -1.24 9.42 -23.69
C LYS A 169 0.06 8.84 -23.13
N THR A 170 -0.03 8.05 -22.07
CA THR A 170 1.15 7.59 -21.31
C THR A 170 1.63 6.20 -21.69
N GLY A 171 0.82 5.42 -22.42
CA GLY A 171 1.12 4.02 -22.74
C GLY A 171 1.07 3.07 -21.54
N VAL A 172 0.77 3.57 -20.34
CA VAL A 172 0.66 2.76 -19.12
C VAL A 172 -0.59 1.88 -19.20
N SER A 173 -0.45 0.60 -18.88
CA SER A 173 -1.56 -0.34 -19.01
C SER A 173 -2.74 0.08 -18.12
N ARG A 174 -3.96 -0.08 -18.66
CA ARG A 174 -5.21 0.17 -17.93
C ARG A 174 -5.27 -0.56 -16.59
N THR A 175 -4.78 -1.79 -16.56
CA THR A 175 -4.75 -2.64 -15.36
C THR A 175 -3.78 -2.09 -14.33
N THR A 176 -2.62 -1.58 -14.76
CA THR A 176 -1.61 -0.97 -13.90
C THR A 176 -2.16 0.28 -13.22
N ILE A 177 -2.69 1.23 -13.99
CA ILE A 177 -3.30 2.45 -13.43
C ILE A 177 -4.42 2.09 -12.45
N LYS A 178 -5.28 1.12 -12.82
CA LYS A 178 -6.38 0.67 -11.96
C LYS A 178 -5.90 0.09 -10.63
N ARG A 179 -4.85 -0.73 -10.62
CA ARG A 179 -4.32 -1.32 -9.38
C ARG A 179 -3.83 -0.26 -8.40
N VAL A 180 -3.22 0.81 -8.92
CA VAL A 180 -2.79 1.97 -8.10
C VAL A 180 -4.00 2.69 -7.52
N LEU A 181 -5.01 2.99 -8.36
CA LEU A 181 -6.25 3.64 -7.91
C LEU A 181 -7.04 2.81 -6.88
N ASP A 182 -7.00 1.47 -7.00
CA ASP A 182 -7.66 0.54 -6.07
C ASP A 182 -6.84 0.31 -4.77
N GLY A 183 -5.64 0.88 -4.65
CA GLY A 183 -4.74 0.66 -3.52
C GLY A 183 -4.17 -0.77 -3.43
N LYS A 184 -4.14 -1.50 -4.56
CA LYS A 184 -3.73 -2.92 -4.67
C LYS A 184 -2.50 -3.13 -5.56
N GLY A 185 -1.83 -2.05 -5.95
CA GLY A 185 -0.65 -2.05 -6.80
C GLY A 185 0.48 -1.25 -6.18
N GLU A 186 1.70 -1.56 -6.61
CA GLU A 186 2.88 -0.74 -6.31
C GLU A 186 2.65 0.70 -6.79
N ALA A 187 3.18 1.68 -6.05
CA ALA A 187 2.98 3.11 -6.33
C ALA A 187 3.56 3.58 -7.69
N ASN A 188 4.18 2.67 -8.46
CA ASN A 188 4.97 2.94 -9.66
C ASN A 188 4.22 2.64 -10.96
N GLY A 189 2.94 3.01 -11.08
CA GLY A 189 2.12 2.68 -12.25
C GLY A 189 2.69 3.24 -13.56
N GLY A 190 3.59 2.50 -14.22
CA GLY A 190 4.37 3.00 -15.35
C GLY A 190 5.36 4.13 -14.99
N GLY A 191 5.80 4.20 -13.72
CA GLY A 191 6.70 5.26 -13.23
C GLY A 191 6.01 6.51 -12.69
N PHE A 192 4.69 6.48 -12.51
CA PHE A 192 3.92 7.58 -11.95
C PHE A 192 3.02 7.11 -10.81
N PHE A 193 2.71 8.04 -9.90
CA PHE A 193 1.60 7.84 -8.97
C PHE A 193 0.29 8.26 -9.65
N TRP A 194 -0.74 7.44 -9.50
CA TRP A 194 -2.05 7.70 -10.08
C TRP A 194 -3.07 7.88 -8.96
N ARG A 195 -3.77 9.01 -8.99
CA ARG A 195 -4.86 9.27 -8.05
C ARG A 195 -6.10 9.79 -8.77
N LEU A 196 -7.21 9.76 -8.07
CA LEU A 196 -8.44 10.40 -8.52
C LEU A 196 -8.27 11.92 -8.44
N LYS A 197 -8.78 12.66 -9.42
CA LYS A 197 -8.68 14.12 -9.44
C LYS A 197 -9.32 14.71 -8.18
N GLY A 198 -8.62 15.58 -7.47
CA GLY A 198 -9.06 16.17 -6.18
C GLY A 198 -8.88 15.25 -4.96
N ASN A 199 -8.23 14.10 -5.10
CA ASN A 199 -7.76 13.32 -3.96
C ASN A 199 -6.43 13.90 -3.45
N ASN A 200 -6.31 14.13 -2.15
CA ASN A 200 -5.08 14.62 -1.52
C ASN A 200 -4.10 13.51 -1.15
N ASN A 201 -4.41 12.25 -1.48
CA ASN A 201 -3.44 11.17 -1.40
C ASN A 201 -2.22 11.56 -2.24
N GLY A 202 -1.10 11.83 -1.56
CA GLY A 202 0.20 11.81 -2.20
C GLY A 202 0.68 10.36 -2.36
N PRO A 203 1.85 10.15 -2.97
CA PRO A 203 2.63 8.97 -2.68
C PRO A 203 2.88 8.92 -1.15
N SER A 204 1.99 8.28 -0.39
CA SER A 204 2.16 8.07 1.05
C SER A 204 3.51 7.41 1.30
N ALA A 205 4.17 7.72 2.42
CA ALA A 205 5.39 7.11 2.95
C ALA A 205 5.23 5.59 3.19
N TYR A 206 5.00 4.85 2.11
CA TYR A 206 5.43 3.47 1.98
C TYR A 206 6.95 3.51 1.81
N PRO A 207 7.68 2.51 2.33
CA PRO A 207 9.13 2.49 2.21
C PRO A 207 9.49 2.83 0.78
N ALA A 208 10.43 3.78 0.64
CA ALA A 208 11.01 4.17 -0.64
C ALA A 208 11.10 2.94 -1.52
N PRO A 209 10.67 3.01 -2.79
CA PRO A 209 10.66 1.84 -3.65
C PRO A 209 12.02 1.18 -3.47
N THR A 210 12.04 -0.03 -2.90
CA THR A 210 13.19 -0.90 -3.11
C THR A 210 13.28 -0.93 -4.62
N MET A 211 14.31 -0.27 -5.17
CA MET A 211 14.59 -0.24 -6.59
C MET A 211 14.80 -1.70 -7.00
N LYS A 212 13.69 -2.38 -7.31
CA LYS A 212 13.69 -3.79 -7.75
C LYS A 212 13.98 -3.91 -9.24
N ASP A 213 14.59 -2.89 -9.84
CA ASP A 213 15.27 -3.05 -11.11
C ASP A 213 16.50 -2.13 -11.12
N PRO A 214 17.67 -2.63 -10.65
CA PRO A 214 18.96 -1.95 -10.81
C PRO A 214 19.24 -1.57 -12.27
N VAL A 215 18.51 -2.18 -13.20
CA VAL A 215 18.63 -2.15 -14.65
C VAL A 215 18.18 -0.81 -15.28
N ALA A 216 17.30 -0.05 -14.63
CA ALA A 216 16.75 1.21 -15.19
C ALA A 216 17.78 2.34 -15.31
N SER A 217 18.87 2.26 -14.54
CA SER A 217 19.95 3.25 -14.45
C SER A 217 21.26 2.75 -15.06
N ILE A 218 21.31 1.53 -15.62
CA ILE A 218 22.53 1.00 -16.22
C ILE A 218 22.65 1.55 -17.64
N PRO A 219 23.76 2.21 -17.99
CA PRO A 219 24.01 2.65 -19.35
C PRO A 219 23.88 1.49 -20.34
N CYS A 220 23.42 1.76 -21.55
CA CYS A 220 23.29 0.73 -22.59
C CYS A 220 23.87 1.21 -23.91
N VAL A 221 24.35 0.27 -24.72
CA VAL A 221 25.04 0.57 -25.98
C VAL A 221 24.41 -0.17 -27.16
N GLN A 222 24.37 0.50 -28.31
CA GLN A 222 24.16 -0.10 -29.62
C GLN A 222 25.51 -0.45 -30.25
N ILE A 223 25.66 -1.69 -30.72
CA ILE A 223 26.89 -2.18 -31.32
C ILE A 223 26.65 -2.56 -32.79
N SER A 224 27.61 -2.20 -33.65
CA SER A 224 27.60 -2.55 -35.08
C SER A 224 27.67 -4.06 -35.31
N LYS A 225 26.93 -4.55 -36.32
CA LYS A 225 27.05 -5.93 -36.82
C LYS A 225 28.31 -6.16 -37.65
N VAL A 226 28.86 -5.13 -38.30
CA VAL A 226 29.94 -5.25 -39.27
C VAL A 226 30.99 -4.18 -39.00
N LYS A 227 32.25 -4.62 -38.82
CA LYS A 227 33.44 -3.94 -38.28
C LYS A 227 33.53 -3.90 -36.74
N ASN A 228 34.49 -4.66 -36.22
CA ASN A 228 35.09 -4.61 -34.87
C ASN A 228 34.17 -4.55 -33.63
N ARG A 229 32.85 -4.78 -33.74
CA ARG A 229 31.89 -4.63 -32.63
C ARG A 229 32.02 -3.26 -31.94
N GLU A 230 32.24 -2.21 -32.73
CA GLU A 230 32.35 -0.85 -32.22
C GLU A 230 30.99 -0.39 -31.67
N VAL A 231 31.05 0.33 -30.54
CA VAL A 231 29.89 1.01 -29.94
C VAL A 231 29.53 2.18 -30.85
N ILE A 232 28.33 2.15 -31.42
CA ILE A 232 27.81 3.20 -32.31
C ILE A 232 27.14 4.30 -31.48
N HIS A 233 26.33 3.90 -30.50
CA HIS A 233 25.66 4.81 -29.59
C HIS A 233 25.75 4.28 -28.16
N GLN A 234 25.98 5.21 -27.24
CA GLN A 234 26.01 4.98 -25.79
C GLN A 234 24.92 5.85 -25.17
N PHE A 235 24.07 5.23 -24.38
CA PHE A 235 22.93 5.86 -23.73
C PHE A 235 23.11 5.77 -22.24
N ARG A 236 22.85 6.85 -21.49
CA ARG A 236 23.02 6.84 -20.04
C ARG A 236 22.00 5.92 -19.37
N THR A 237 20.85 5.74 -20.01
CA THR A 237 19.82 4.79 -19.60
C THR A 237 19.12 4.14 -20.80
N PRO A 238 18.44 3.00 -20.63
CA PRO A 238 17.56 2.42 -21.65
C PRO A 238 16.38 3.33 -22.05
N ARG A 239 16.07 4.34 -21.21
CA ARG A 239 15.06 5.36 -21.50
C ARG A 239 15.59 6.39 -22.50
N ASP A 240 16.85 6.81 -22.38
CA ASP A 240 17.46 7.68 -23.39
C ASP A 240 17.53 6.97 -24.76
N ALA A 241 17.81 5.65 -24.75
CA ALA A 241 17.76 4.83 -25.95
C ALA A 241 16.34 4.75 -26.54
N GLN A 242 15.32 4.66 -25.69
CA GLN A 242 13.92 4.70 -26.11
C GLN A 242 13.60 6.01 -26.82
N ASP A 243 13.93 7.13 -26.20
CA ASP A 243 13.64 8.46 -26.73
C ASP A 243 14.37 8.69 -28.04
N TYR A 244 15.62 8.23 -28.16
CA TYR A 244 16.39 8.26 -29.40
C TYR A 244 15.74 7.44 -30.53
N ILE A 245 15.34 6.20 -30.27
CA ILE A 245 14.69 5.34 -31.29
C ILE A 245 13.34 5.93 -31.70
N ASN A 246 12.55 6.38 -30.73
CA ASN A 246 11.18 6.84 -30.96
C ASN A 246 11.12 8.25 -31.58
N GLY A 247 12.18 9.04 -31.44
CA GLY A 247 12.32 10.36 -32.05
C GLY A 247 12.97 10.35 -33.44
N ASN A 248 13.45 9.21 -33.93
CA ASN A 248 14.19 9.10 -35.19
C ASN A 248 13.31 8.52 -36.31
N GLU A 249 13.09 9.30 -37.37
CA GLU A 249 12.22 8.97 -38.50
C GLU A 249 12.64 7.69 -39.26
N ASN A 250 13.88 7.24 -39.10
CA ASN A 250 14.37 5.99 -39.70
C ASN A 250 13.76 4.73 -39.06
N PHE A 251 13.23 4.83 -37.84
CA PHE A 251 12.57 3.70 -37.17
C PHE A 251 11.04 3.77 -37.34
N LYS A 252 10.50 2.83 -38.10
CA LYS A 252 9.07 2.81 -38.49
C LYS A 252 8.08 2.48 -37.35
N LYS A 253 8.56 2.22 -36.13
CA LYS A 253 7.74 1.79 -34.99
C LYS A 253 8.27 2.37 -33.70
N HIS A 254 7.36 2.66 -32.77
CA HIS A 254 7.71 3.01 -31.40
C HIS A 254 7.98 1.75 -30.56
N TYR A 255 8.98 1.83 -29.69
CA TYR A 255 9.36 0.76 -28.77
C TYR A 255 9.29 1.27 -27.33
N SER A 256 8.95 0.38 -26.40
CA SER A 256 8.97 0.67 -24.96
C SER A 256 10.39 0.49 -24.39
N TRP A 257 10.76 1.26 -23.36
CA TRP A 257 12.04 1.06 -22.67
C TRP A 257 12.19 -0.37 -22.12
N SER A 258 11.09 -1.01 -21.69
CA SER A 258 11.10 -2.41 -21.25
C SER A 258 11.52 -3.40 -22.34
N GLN A 259 11.17 -3.12 -23.61
CA GLN A 259 11.64 -3.92 -24.75
C GLN A 259 13.13 -3.72 -25.00
N ILE A 260 13.63 -2.48 -24.86
CA ILE A 260 15.06 -2.19 -24.97
C ILE A 260 15.83 -2.87 -23.83
N CYS A 261 15.28 -2.85 -22.61
CA CYS A 261 15.87 -3.55 -21.48
C CYS A 261 15.96 -5.06 -21.71
N GLN A 262 14.93 -5.64 -22.34
CA GLN A 262 14.93 -7.04 -22.73
C GLN A 262 16.02 -7.33 -23.76
N TRP A 263 16.16 -6.50 -24.79
CA TRP A 263 17.21 -6.66 -25.80
C TRP A 263 18.62 -6.56 -25.19
N CYS A 264 18.82 -5.66 -24.23
CA CYS A 264 20.10 -5.53 -23.54
C CYS A 264 20.43 -6.71 -22.60
N ARG A 265 19.41 -7.36 -22.03
CA ARG A 265 19.58 -8.57 -21.18
C ARG A 265 19.89 -9.81 -22.01
N GLU A 266 19.22 -9.95 -23.15
CA GLU A 266 19.33 -11.10 -24.05
C GLU A 266 20.49 -10.92 -25.07
N GLU A 267 21.21 -9.81 -25.01
CA GLU A 267 22.21 -9.38 -26.00
C GLU A 267 21.69 -9.48 -27.44
N ASP A 268 20.44 -9.06 -27.62
CA ASP A 268 19.61 -9.44 -28.74
C ASP A 268 19.88 -8.56 -29.97
N TYR A 269 19.86 -9.16 -31.18
CA TYR A 269 20.05 -8.40 -32.42
C TYR A 269 18.72 -7.79 -32.90
N LYS A 270 18.55 -6.48 -32.71
CA LYS A 270 17.32 -5.75 -33.05
C LYS A 270 17.62 -4.39 -33.67
N LEU A 271 16.79 -4.02 -34.64
CA LEU A 271 16.89 -2.74 -35.35
C LEU A 271 18.21 -2.52 -36.08
N GLY A 272 18.94 -3.59 -36.42
CA GLY A 272 20.24 -3.51 -37.10
C GLY A 272 21.45 -3.52 -36.17
N PHE A 273 21.24 -3.60 -34.85
CA PHE A 273 22.28 -3.47 -33.83
C PHE A 273 22.19 -4.57 -32.79
N TYR A 274 23.32 -4.90 -32.16
CA TYR A 274 23.32 -5.63 -30.90
C TYR A 274 23.16 -4.66 -29.74
N TRP A 275 22.41 -5.07 -28.73
CA TRP A 275 22.12 -4.25 -27.56
C TRP A 275 22.72 -4.90 -26.32
N LYS A 276 23.44 -4.14 -25.50
CA LYS A 276 23.94 -4.63 -24.20
C LYS A 276 24.00 -3.51 -23.18
N TYR A 277 24.02 -3.86 -21.91
CA TYR A 277 24.38 -2.92 -20.85
C TYR A 277 25.88 -2.64 -20.86
N GLU A 278 26.23 -1.38 -20.64
CA GLU A 278 27.59 -0.94 -20.38
C GLU A 278 27.79 -0.95 -18.86
N ARG A 279 28.64 -1.87 -18.41
CA ARG A 279 28.98 -1.99 -17.00
C ARG A 279 30.06 -0.96 -16.69
N SER A 280 29.73 0.04 -15.87
CA SER A 280 30.72 0.96 -15.31
C SER A 280 31.78 0.16 -14.57
N GLY A 281 33.05 0.39 -14.91
CA GLY A 281 34.17 -0.29 -14.28
C GLY A 281 34.24 -0.03 -12.78
N GLU A 282 33.76 -0.99 -12.00
CA GLU A 282 34.39 -1.43 -10.77
C GLU A 282 34.63 -2.94 -10.95
N ASP A 283 35.88 -3.35 -10.76
CA ASP A 283 36.35 -4.72 -10.95
C ASP A 283 35.60 -5.69 -10.04
N THR A 284 34.61 -6.38 -10.59
CA THR A 284 34.37 -7.78 -10.23
C THR A 284 34.35 -8.56 -11.53
N ASN A 285 35.39 -9.35 -11.76
CA ASN A 285 35.40 -10.35 -12.80
C ASN A 285 34.10 -11.17 -12.65
N PRO A 286 33.33 -11.51 -13.71
CA PRO A 286 32.15 -12.39 -13.60
C PRO A 286 32.42 -13.68 -12.82
N VAL A 287 33.69 -14.05 -12.71
CA VAL A 287 34.22 -15.17 -11.95
C VAL A 287 34.28 -14.94 -10.44
N ASP A 288 34.51 -13.71 -9.98
CA ASP A 288 34.47 -13.37 -8.54
C ASP A 288 33.02 -13.35 -8.03
N ALA A 289 32.07 -13.01 -8.90
CA ALA A 289 30.64 -12.97 -8.57
C ALA A 289 30.02 -14.36 -8.30
N ILE A 290 30.69 -15.45 -8.70
CA ILE A 290 30.22 -16.82 -8.45
C ILE A 290 30.91 -17.48 -7.24
N ILE A 291 31.93 -16.85 -6.65
CA ILE A 291 32.54 -17.34 -5.42
C ILE A 291 31.51 -17.28 -4.28
N GLY A 292 31.41 -18.37 -3.52
CA GLY A 292 30.37 -18.60 -2.51
C GLY A 292 29.09 -19.26 -3.04
N THR A 293 28.94 -19.42 -4.36
CA THR A 293 27.76 -20.06 -4.96
C THR A 293 27.80 -21.58 -4.80
N ARG A 294 26.64 -22.20 -4.57
CA ARG A 294 26.46 -23.66 -4.59
C ARG A 294 26.70 -24.18 -6.01
N ILE A 295 27.51 -25.22 -6.10
CA ILE A 295 27.84 -25.90 -7.35
C ILE A 295 27.66 -27.40 -7.19
N ARG A 296 27.06 -28.05 -8.19
CA ARG A 296 27.11 -29.51 -8.36
C ARG A 296 28.02 -29.85 -9.54
N VAL A 297 28.97 -30.76 -9.32
CA VAL A 297 29.93 -31.19 -10.34
C VAL A 297 29.68 -32.66 -10.69
N PHE A 298 29.64 -32.98 -11.98
CA PHE A 298 29.42 -34.33 -12.46
C PHE A 298 30.71 -35.16 -12.42
N GLN A 299 30.68 -36.34 -11.81
CA GLN A 299 31.85 -37.22 -11.61
C GLN A 299 31.81 -38.49 -12.46
N GLY A 300 30.81 -38.62 -13.35
CA GLY A 300 30.57 -39.81 -14.17
C GLY A 300 29.61 -40.81 -13.50
N GLY A 301 29.14 -41.80 -14.25
CA GLY A 301 28.32 -42.90 -13.69
C GLY A 301 26.97 -42.50 -13.09
N ASN A 302 26.40 -41.35 -13.47
CA ASN A 302 25.24 -40.69 -12.85
C ASN A 302 25.48 -40.04 -11.46
N GLU A 303 26.73 -39.93 -11.02
CA GLU A 303 27.05 -39.30 -9.74
C GLU A 303 27.34 -37.80 -9.89
N TRP A 304 26.67 -37.00 -9.06
CA TRP A 304 26.90 -35.58 -8.88
C TRP A 304 27.35 -35.33 -7.45
N ILE A 305 28.39 -34.54 -7.27
CA ILE A 305 28.88 -34.14 -5.96
C ILE A 305 28.65 -32.65 -5.78
N GLN A 306 28.05 -32.28 -4.65
CA GLN A 306 27.73 -30.90 -4.29
C GLN A 306 28.82 -30.26 -3.45
N GLY A 307 28.97 -28.95 -3.60
CA GLY A 307 29.94 -28.12 -2.89
C GLY A 307 29.70 -26.64 -3.13
N PHE A 308 30.70 -25.85 -2.78
CA PHE A 308 30.72 -24.40 -3.00
C PHE A 308 31.99 -23.99 -3.74
N LEU A 309 31.88 -22.94 -4.55
CA LEU A 309 33.04 -22.24 -5.10
C LEU A 309 33.73 -21.45 -3.98
N ASP A 310 34.92 -21.86 -3.58
CA ASP A 310 35.68 -21.32 -2.45
C ASP A 310 36.52 -20.11 -2.84
N SER A 311 37.22 -20.20 -3.97
CA SER A 311 38.10 -19.13 -4.47
C SER A 311 38.37 -19.26 -5.97
N TYR A 312 38.85 -18.18 -6.60
CA TYR A 312 39.33 -18.16 -7.98
C TYR A 312 40.78 -17.67 -8.04
N ASP A 313 41.59 -18.34 -8.85
CA ASP A 313 42.95 -17.93 -9.17
C ASP A 313 42.98 -17.31 -10.57
N SER A 314 43.23 -16.00 -10.64
CA SER A 314 43.28 -15.24 -11.88
C SER A 314 44.48 -15.56 -12.77
N GLU A 315 45.57 -16.10 -12.23
CA GLU A 315 46.76 -16.46 -13.00
C GLU A 315 46.56 -17.79 -13.74
N THR A 316 45.92 -18.76 -13.09
CA THR A 316 45.72 -20.11 -13.64
C THR A 316 44.33 -20.31 -14.26
N GLY A 317 43.37 -19.43 -13.97
CA GLY A 317 41.98 -19.52 -14.41
C GLY A 317 41.18 -20.62 -13.67
N ARG A 318 41.69 -21.13 -12.55
CA ARG A 318 41.11 -22.25 -11.80
C ARG A 318 40.25 -21.77 -10.64
N HIS A 319 39.21 -22.54 -10.37
CA HIS A 319 38.29 -22.34 -9.26
C HIS A 319 38.48 -23.46 -8.26
N LYS A 320 38.66 -23.09 -7.00
CA LYS A 320 38.70 -24.05 -5.91
C LYS A 320 37.27 -24.37 -5.50
N ILE A 321 36.91 -25.64 -5.51
CA ILE A 321 35.60 -26.15 -5.12
C ILE A 321 35.77 -26.92 -3.82
N LYS A 322 35.01 -26.56 -2.79
CA LYS A 322 34.93 -27.28 -1.52
C LYS A 322 33.64 -28.09 -1.49
N TYR A 323 33.77 -29.41 -1.62
CA TYR A 323 32.65 -30.34 -1.63
C TYR A 323 32.13 -30.61 -0.21
N ASP A 324 30.85 -30.95 -0.10
CA ASP A 324 30.19 -31.24 1.19
C ASP A 324 30.80 -32.46 1.90
N CYS A 325 31.42 -33.38 1.15
CA CYS A 325 32.16 -34.50 1.70
C CYS A 325 33.53 -34.13 2.30
N GLY A 326 33.87 -32.83 2.32
CA GLY A 326 35.11 -32.28 2.88
C GLY A 326 36.30 -32.27 1.90
N LYS A 327 36.14 -32.80 0.68
CA LYS A 327 37.16 -32.74 -0.37
C LYS A 327 37.26 -31.33 -0.97
N CYS A 328 38.47 -30.93 -1.35
CA CYS A 328 38.72 -29.68 -2.07
C CYS A 328 39.45 -29.99 -3.37
N GLU A 329 38.98 -29.44 -4.49
CA GLU A 329 39.61 -29.66 -5.80
C GLU A 329 39.63 -28.35 -6.60
N GLU A 330 40.58 -28.22 -7.53
CA GLU A 330 40.74 -27.04 -8.37
C GLU A 330 40.42 -27.35 -9.83
N HIS A 331 39.39 -26.71 -10.34
CA HIS A 331 38.83 -26.95 -11.67
C HIS A 331 38.74 -25.66 -12.47
N LYS A 332 39.00 -25.74 -13.78
CA LYS A 332 38.51 -24.70 -14.68
C LYS A 332 37.05 -25.02 -14.97
N LEU A 333 36.13 -24.10 -14.72
CA LEU A 333 34.70 -24.36 -14.92
C LEU A 333 34.36 -24.67 -16.38
N GLU A 334 35.11 -24.12 -17.34
CA GLU A 334 35.00 -24.45 -18.77
C GLU A 334 35.32 -25.92 -19.10
N ASP A 335 36.11 -26.60 -18.26
CA ASP A 335 36.61 -27.96 -18.49
C ASP A 335 35.75 -29.04 -17.80
N ILE A 336 34.76 -28.64 -16.98
CA ILE A 336 33.94 -29.57 -16.21
C ILE A 336 32.44 -29.38 -16.49
N GLN A 337 31.68 -30.45 -16.34
CA GLN A 337 30.22 -30.36 -16.36
C GLN A 337 29.72 -30.04 -14.95
N TYR A 338 29.11 -28.86 -14.81
CA TYR A 338 28.60 -28.36 -13.55
C TYR A 338 27.23 -27.73 -13.70
N ASP A 339 26.57 -27.50 -12.56
CA ASP A 339 25.39 -26.64 -12.47
C ASP A 339 25.52 -25.73 -11.25
N LEU A 340 25.17 -24.47 -11.42
CA LEU A 340 25.12 -23.49 -10.33
C LEU A 340 23.69 -23.47 -9.80
N GLU A 341 23.52 -23.77 -8.52
CA GLU A 341 22.22 -23.64 -7.86
C GLU A 341 21.98 -22.15 -7.57
N ILE A 342 21.54 -21.41 -8.59
CA ILE A 342 21.09 -20.03 -8.45
C ILE A 342 19.68 -20.08 -7.87
N ASP A 343 19.59 -20.00 -6.54
CA ASP A 343 18.31 -20.04 -5.81
C ASP A 343 17.44 -18.83 -6.20
N GLN A 344 16.27 -19.07 -6.81
CA GLN A 344 15.38 -18.05 -7.37
C GLN A 344 14.62 -17.23 -6.31
N GLY A 345 15.29 -16.75 -5.26
CA GLY A 345 14.57 -16.02 -4.21
C GLY A 345 15.33 -15.43 -3.05
N ARG A 346 16.66 -15.41 -3.02
CA ARG A 346 17.39 -14.59 -2.04
C ARG A 346 18.22 -13.55 -2.76
N ASP A 347 17.79 -12.30 -2.58
CA ASP A 347 18.51 -11.09 -2.98
C ASP A 347 19.98 -11.17 -2.54
N VAL A 348 20.84 -10.68 -3.44
CA VAL A 348 22.27 -10.33 -3.27
C VAL A 348 22.69 -10.26 -1.80
N ALA A 349 23.72 -11.02 -1.42
CA ALA A 349 24.25 -11.06 -0.05
C ALA A 349 24.35 -9.64 0.55
N LEU A 350 23.36 -9.27 1.36
CA LEU A 350 23.29 -7.93 1.91
C LEU A 350 24.29 -7.83 3.07
N PRO A 351 25.16 -6.81 3.08
CA PRO A 351 26.10 -6.62 4.17
C PRO A 351 25.37 -6.34 5.49
N VAL A 352 25.91 -6.86 6.59
CA VAL A 352 25.32 -6.73 7.94
C VAL A 352 26.30 -6.10 8.92
N GLU A 353 25.78 -5.45 9.95
CA GLU A 353 26.53 -4.83 11.04
C GLU A 353 26.19 -5.52 12.36
N GLN A 354 27.22 -5.87 13.13
CA GLN A 354 27.12 -6.32 14.51
C GLN A 354 27.11 -5.09 15.42
N VAL A 355 26.11 -4.98 16.27
CA VAL A 355 25.88 -3.81 17.11
C VAL A 355 25.79 -4.24 18.57
N ASP A 356 26.48 -3.50 19.44
CA ASP A 356 26.39 -3.71 20.88
C ASP A 356 24.98 -3.39 21.38
N VAL A 357 24.33 -4.36 22.03
CA VAL A 357 22.93 -4.25 22.45
C VAL A 357 22.71 -3.15 23.49
N LYS A 358 23.74 -2.78 24.27
CA LYS A 358 23.63 -1.82 25.39
C LYS A 358 23.92 -0.39 24.96
N THR A 359 24.89 -0.20 24.07
CA THR A 359 25.44 1.10 23.68
C THR A 359 25.00 1.51 22.27
N GLY A 360 24.51 0.58 21.45
CA GLY A 360 24.13 0.84 20.07
C GLY A 360 25.31 1.10 19.14
N LYS A 361 26.55 0.90 19.60
CA LYS A 361 27.76 1.09 18.79
C LYS A 361 27.93 -0.08 17.82
N ILE A 362 28.30 0.23 16.58
CA ILE A 362 28.72 -0.76 15.60
C ILE A 362 30.06 -1.34 16.07
N LEU A 363 30.11 -2.65 16.25
CA LEU A 363 31.31 -3.39 16.65
C LEU A 363 32.06 -3.96 15.44
N ALA A 364 31.32 -4.42 14.42
CA ALA A 364 31.89 -4.99 13.20
C ALA A 364 30.90 -4.88 12.02
N SER A 365 31.42 -4.97 10.79
CA SER A 365 30.64 -5.03 9.56
C SER A 365 31.11 -6.21 8.72
N PHE A 366 30.17 -6.90 8.09
CA PHE A 366 30.40 -8.10 7.30
C PHE A 366 29.73 -7.94 5.93
N ASN A 367 30.27 -8.60 4.91
CA ASN A 367 29.73 -8.54 3.55
C ASN A 367 28.46 -9.39 3.39
N SER A 368 28.21 -10.32 4.32
CA SER A 368 26.98 -11.12 4.36
C SER A 368 26.60 -11.57 5.77
N ALA A 369 25.33 -11.95 5.95
CA ALA A 369 24.86 -12.57 7.18
C ALA A 369 25.52 -13.94 7.47
N LEU A 370 25.98 -14.65 6.42
CA LEU A 370 26.66 -15.93 6.55
C LEU A 370 28.11 -15.76 7.06
N GLU A 371 28.82 -14.77 6.53
CA GLU A 371 30.16 -14.40 7.03
C GLU A 371 30.08 -13.98 8.51
N ALA A 372 29.07 -13.17 8.86
CA ALA A 372 28.78 -12.78 10.23
C ALA A 372 28.47 -13.98 11.14
N ALA A 373 27.74 -14.99 10.63
CA ALA A 373 27.43 -16.22 11.37
C ALA A 373 28.71 -17.00 11.69
N PHE A 374 29.59 -17.21 10.70
CA PHE A 374 30.86 -17.89 10.93
C PHE A 374 31.77 -17.14 11.91
N ALA A 375 31.83 -15.81 11.81
CA ALA A 375 32.58 -14.99 12.76
C ALA A 375 32.01 -15.08 14.19
N ALA A 376 30.71 -15.31 14.33
CA ALA A 376 30.03 -15.54 15.60
C ALA A 376 30.08 -17.01 16.08
N GLY A 377 30.69 -17.92 15.29
CA GLY A 377 30.83 -19.34 15.61
C GLY A 377 29.65 -20.22 15.21
N GLU A 378 28.83 -19.79 14.26
CA GLU A 378 27.63 -20.49 13.78
C GLU A 378 27.74 -20.91 12.31
N GLU A 379 27.07 -22.00 11.95
CA GLU A 379 27.06 -22.56 10.59
C GLU A 379 25.90 -22.02 9.72
N SER A 380 24.99 -21.24 10.29
CA SER A 380 23.80 -20.73 9.61
C SER A 380 23.52 -19.26 9.91
N GLU A 381 23.19 -18.50 8.87
CA GLU A 381 22.82 -17.09 8.90
C GLU A 381 21.39 -16.82 9.40
N SER A 382 20.58 -17.87 9.57
CA SER A 382 19.13 -17.77 9.85
C SER A 382 18.79 -16.96 11.11
N TYR A 383 19.60 -17.06 12.17
CA TYR A 383 19.39 -16.30 13.40
C TYR A 383 19.73 -14.82 13.24
N ILE A 384 20.78 -14.50 12.47
CA ILE A 384 21.19 -13.13 12.19
C ILE A 384 20.15 -12.45 11.29
N LEU A 385 19.70 -13.12 10.22
CA LEU A 385 18.63 -12.62 9.37
C LEU A 385 17.33 -12.38 10.15
N ALA A 386 16.94 -13.29 11.03
CA ALA A 386 15.78 -13.11 11.89
C ALA A 386 15.90 -11.87 12.81
N VAL A 387 17.11 -11.48 13.21
CA VAL A 387 17.34 -10.23 13.96
C VAL A 387 17.28 -9.01 13.04
N CYS A 388 17.93 -9.06 11.87
CA CYS A 388 17.88 -7.99 10.88
C CYS A 388 16.47 -7.68 10.38
N GLU A 389 15.60 -8.69 10.30
CA GLU A 389 14.19 -8.59 9.91
C GLU A 389 13.26 -8.20 11.08
N GLY A 390 13.81 -8.04 12.29
CA GLY A 390 13.05 -7.66 13.48
C GLY A 390 12.20 -8.79 14.10
N GLN A 391 12.35 -10.03 13.62
CA GLN A 391 11.70 -11.20 14.21
C GLN A 391 12.31 -11.59 15.57
N LYS A 392 13.60 -11.27 15.78
CA LYS A 392 14.33 -11.47 17.04
C LYS A 392 15.00 -10.17 17.48
N ARG A 393 15.15 -10.00 18.79
CA ARG A 393 15.73 -8.79 19.38
C ARG A 393 17.27 -8.78 19.39
N SER A 394 17.89 -9.95 19.37
CA SER A 394 19.35 -10.14 19.39
C SER A 394 19.67 -11.61 19.12
N CYS A 395 20.88 -11.89 18.66
CA CYS A 395 21.47 -13.23 18.68
C CYS A 395 22.95 -13.15 19.04
N HIS A 396 23.45 -14.17 19.75
CA HIS A 396 24.83 -14.24 20.27
C HIS A 396 25.23 -13.04 21.16
N GLY A 397 24.26 -12.39 21.81
CA GLY A 397 24.51 -11.21 22.64
C GLY A 397 24.66 -9.89 21.87
N TYR A 398 24.44 -9.92 20.55
CA TYR A 398 24.55 -8.76 19.67
C TYR A 398 23.22 -8.45 18.98
N PHE A 399 23.03 -7.18 18.63
CA PHE A 399 22.01 -6.75 17.69
C PHE A 399 22.60 -6.78 16.28
N TRP A 400 21.79 -7.15 15.29
CA TRP A 400 22.23 -7.28 13.91
C TRP A 400 21.31 -6.47 13.01
N ARG A 401 21.89 -5.76 12.04
CA ARG A 401 21.13 -4.99 11.06
C ARG A 401 21.80 -5.02 9.69
N PHE A 402 21.06 -4.73 8.63
CA PHE A 402 21.67 -4.49 7.33
C PHE A 402 22.46 -3.18 7.34
N LYS A 403 23.65 -3.19 6.74
CA LYS A 403 24.54 -2.03 6.66
C LYS A 403 23.81 -0.88 5.95
N GLY A 404 23.82 0.30 6.55
CA GLY A 404 23.10 1.47 6.05
C GLY A 404 21.60 1.51 6.37
N SER A 405 21.03 0.47 7.00
CA SER A 405 19.67 0.56 7.54
C SER A 405 19.63 1.48 8.76
N SER A 406 18.76 2.49 8.73
CA SER A 406 18.59 3.44 9.82
C SER A 406 17.74 2.84 10.93
N THR A 407 18.40 2.19 11.89
CA THR A 407 17.81 1.95 13.20
C THR A 407 18.65 2.67 14.23
N LYS A 408 18.34 3.95 14.46
CA LYS A 408 18.46 4.47 15.82
C LYS A 408 17.55 3.56 16.66
N GLN A 409 18.08 2.94 17.70
CA GLN A 409 17.24 2.64 18.85
C GLN A 409 16.78 3.98 19.40
N THR A 410 15.73 4.57 18.81
CA THR A 410 14.95 5.51 19.58
C THR A 410 14.24 4.62 20.60
N LYS A 411 14.53 4.87 21.88
CA LYS A 411 13.65 4.41 22.93
C LYS A 411 12.31 5.03 22.60
N LEU A 412 11.42 4.27 21.96
CA LEU A 412 10.13 4.79 21.55
C LEU A 412 9.35 5.05 22.83
N GLU A 413 9.29 6.32 23.20
CA GLU A 413 8.52 6.75 24.34
C GLU A 413 7.07 6.34 24.12
N VAL A 414 6.40 5.93 25.19
CA VAL A 414 5.05 5.43 25.15
C VAL A 414 4.16 6.30 26.01
N GLN A 415 3.05 6.74 25.44
CA GLN A 415 2.04 7.55 26.11
C GLN A 415 0.91 6.66 26.61
N GLN A 416 0.58 6.79 27.89
CA GLN A 416 -0.62 6.28 28.52
C GLN A 416 -1.75 7.28 28.29
N LEU A 417 -2.88 6.80 27.79
CA LEU A 417 -4.04 7.62 27.45
C LEU A 417 -5.24 7.30 28.32
N CYS A 418 -6.03 8.32 28.64
CA CYS A 418 -7.36 8.15 29.20
C CYS A 418 -8.26 7.51 28.16
N PHE A 419 -8.89 6.38 28.49
CA PHE A 419 -9.69 5.64 27.53
C PHE A 419 -10.98 6.38 27.12
N GLU A 420 -11.53 7.23 27.99
CA GLU A 420 -12.76 7.99 27.73
C GLU A 420 -12.49 9.31 26.99
N THR A 421 -11.43 10.03 27.35
CA THR A 421 -11.14 11.38 26.82
C THR A 421 -10.09 11.37 25.71
N GLY A 422 -9.25 10.33 25.63
CA GLY A 422 -8.11 10.27 24.71
C GLY A 422 -6.91 11.14 25.12
N GLU A 423 -6.99 11.81 26.27
CA GLU A 423 -5.92 12.69 26.77
C GLU A 423 -4.72 11.90 27.29
N VAL A 424 -3.54 12.49 27.18
CA VAL A 424 -2.29 11.90 27.69
C VAL A 424 -2.26 12.01 29.22
N ILE A 425 -2.20 10.85 29.89
CA ILE A 425 -2.07 10.74 31.35
C ILE A 425 -0.60 10.79 31.75
N ALA A 426 0.27 10.07 31.03
CA ALA A 426 1.69 9.97 31.31
C ALA A 426 2.48 9.56 30.07
N THR A 427 3.74 9.98 30.00
CA THR A 427 4.70 9.54 28.96
C THR A 427 5.85 8.79 29.65
N PHE A 428 6.23 7.65 29.11
CA PHE A 428 7.30 6.81 29.64
C PHE A 428 8.36 6.61 28.58
N GLU A 429 9.63 6.62 28.99
CA GLU A 429 10.77 6.45 28.09
C GLU A 429 10.73 5.10 27.32
N THR A 430 10.11 4.06 27.88
CA THR A 430 9.95 2.75 27.24
C THR A 430 8.68 2.02 27.69
N ILE A 431 8.23 1.05 26.88
CA ILE A 431 7.17 0.08 27.25
C ILE A 431 7.49 -0.65 28.57
N LEU A 432 8.76 -0.95 28.85
CA LEU A 432 9.13 -1.63 30.08
C LEU A 432 9.01 -0.71 31.31
N ALA A 433 9.35 0.58 31.16
CA ALA A 433 9.14 1.57 32.20
C ALA A 433 7.65 1.76 32.50
N ALA A 434 6.82 1.88 31.46
CA ALA A 434 5.37 1.94 31.58
C ALA A 434 4.78 0.70 32.27
N SER A 435 5.21 -0.49 31.84
CA SER A 435 4.77 -1.77 32.41
C SER A 435 5.03 -1.86 33.91
N ARG A 436 6.21 -1.43 34.36
CA ARG A 436 6.59 -1.43 35.78
C ARG A 436 5.83 -0.38 36.57
N ALA A 437 5.67 0.82 36.01
CA ALA A 437 5.00 1.93 36.69
C ALA A 437 3.50 1.69 36.89
N VAL A 438 2.84 1.10 35.89
CA VAL A 438 1.38 0.90 35.89
C VAL A 438 0.98 -0.51 36.33
N GLY A 439 1.93 -1.46 36.39
CA GLY A 439 1.65 -2.84 36.78
C GLY A 439 0.92 -3.65 35.69
N VAL A 440 1.18 -3.33 34.42
CA VAL A 440 0.52 -3.92 33.24
C VAL A 440 1.54 -4.68 32.41
N SER A 441 1.14 -5.74 31.69
CA SER A 441 2.10 -6.51 30.88
C SER A 441 2.70 -5.68 29.74
N SER A 442 4.02 -5.73 29.59
CA SER A 442 4.73 -5.06 28.48
C SER A 442 4.22 -5.51 27.11
N GLN A 443 3.87 -6.79 26.95
CA GLN A 443 3.25 -7.31 25.73
C GLN A 443 1.86 -6.70 25.47
N GLY A 444 1.06 -6.50 26.52
CA GLY A 444 -0.25 -5.87 26.42
C GLY A 444 -0.16 -4.42 25.95
N ILE A 445 0.81 -3.67 26.49
CA ILE A 445 1.09 -2.29 26.08
C ILE A 445 1.56 -2.25 24.62
N SER A 446 2.52 -3.11 24.24
CA SER A 446 3.02 -3.20 22.85
C SER A 446 1.88 -3.47 21.85
N ASN A 447 1.03 -4.45 22.16
CA ASN A 447 -0.10 -4.81 21.30
C ASN A 447 -1.09 -3.65 21.11
N CYS A 448 -1.23 -2.78 22.11
CA CYS A 448 -2.07 -1.58 22.01
C CYS A 448 -1.43 -0.51 21.13
N CYS A 449 -0.10 -0.30 21.24
CA CYS A 449 0.63 0.67 20.43
C CYS A 449 0.72 0.27 18.95
N ASP A 450 0.89 -1.02 18.66
CA ASP A 450 1.11 -1.52 17.28
C ASP A 450 -0.17 -1.54 16.43
N GLY A 451 -1.36 -1.45 17.06
CA GLY A 451 -2.66 -1.47 16.38
C GLY A 451 -2.99 -2.77 15.61
N SER A 452 -2.06 -3.73 15.58
CA SER A 452 -2.14 -4.98 14.82
C SER A 452 -3.03 -6.04 15.48
N ASN A 453 -3.19 -5.94 16.80
CA ASN A 453 -4.05 -6.81 17.60
C ASN A 453 -5.29 -6.05 18.09
N ARG A 454 -6.44 -6.73 18.13
CA ARG A 454 -7.77 -6.16 18.49
C ARG A 454 -7.87 -5.61 19.93
N SER A 455 -6.76 -5.55 20.67
CA SER A 455 -6.69 -5.03 22.02
C SER A 455 -6.67 -3.50 21.98
N LYS A 456 -7.78 -2.89 22.41
CA LYS A 456 -7.93 -1.42 22.45
C LYS A 456 -7.38 -0.81 23.74
N SER A 457 -7.05 -1.62 24.75
CA SER A 457 -6.54 -1.16 26.04
C SER A 457 -5.71 -2.24 26.74
N ALA A 458 -4.85 -1.80 27.66
CA ALA A 458 -4.14 -2.66 28.58
C ALA A 458 -4.17 -2.03 29.98
N GLY A 459 -4.61 -2.78 30.98
CA GLY A 459 -4.78 -2.29 32.35
C GLY A 459 -5.82 -1.17 32.51
N GLY A 460 -6.78 -1.05 31.59
CA GLY A 460 -7.79 0.01 31.60
C GLY A 460 -7.38 1.32 30.92
N PHE A 461 -6.18 1.39 30.35
CA PHE A 461 -5.65 2.59 29.67
C PHE A 461 -5.47 2.37 28.17
N GLY A 462 -5.55 3.44 27.39
CA GLY A 462 -5.08 3.46 26.00
C GLY A 462 -3.56 3.64 25.96
N TRP A 463 -2.92 3.16 24.89
CA TRP A 463 -1.47 3.24 24.73
C TRP A 463 -1.10 3.57 23.29
N ARG A 464 -0.14 4.47 23.09
CA ARG A 464 0.45 4.78 21.78
C ARG A 464 1.92 5.15 21.92
N PHE A 465 2.69 5.04 20.84
CA PHE A 465 4.01 5.66 20.80
C PHE A 465 3.89 7.19 20.76
N ALA A 466 4.77 7.88 21.47
CA ALA A 466 4.94 9.32 21.29
C ALA A 466 5.46 9.55 19.86
N ILE A 467 4.82 10.47 19.15
CA ILE A 467 5.28 10.91 17.83
C ILE A 467 6.13 12.16 18.09
N ASP A 468 7.37 12.17 17.61
CA ASP A 468 8.22 13.36 17.69
C ASP A 468 7.59 14.47 16.82
N GLU A 469 7.15 15.56 17.45
CA GLU A 469 6.50 16.72 16.78
C GLU A 469 7.49 17.62 16.01
N GLU A 470 8.78 17.26 15.90
CA GLU A 470 9.81 18.12 15.28
C GLU A 470 9.80 18.18 13.74
N GLU A 471 8.89 17.50 13.05
CA GLU A 471 8.79 17.56 11.57
C GLU A 471 7.47 18.17 11.05
N VAL A 472 6.85 19.07 11.82
CA VAL A 472 5.83 19.99 11.29
C VAL A 472 6.41 21.40 11.26
N VAL A 473 7.30 21.66 10.30
CA VAL A 473 7.59 23.05 9.92
C VAL A 473 6.40 23.54 9.12
N MET A 474 5.60 24.39 9.78
CA MET A 474 4.58 25.23 9.18
C MET A 474 5.20 26.01 8.01
N VAL A 475 4.70 25.80 6.80
CA VAL A 475 4.91 26.75 5.69
C VAL A 475 3.66 27.62 5.67
N ASP A 476 3.82 28.85 6.18
CA ASP A 476 2.84 29.94 6.06
C ASP A 476 2.65 30.38 4.60
#